data_AF-A0A3R7S2C1-F1
#
_entry.id   AF-A0A3R7S2C1-F1
#
_cell.length_a   1.000
_cell.length_b   1.000
_cell.length_c   1.000
_cell.angle_alpha   90.00
_cell.angle_beta   90.00
_cell.angle_gamma   90.00
#
_symmetry.space_group_name_H-M   'P 1'
#
loop_
_entity.id
_entity.type
_entity.pdbx_description
1 polymer ?
#
loop_
_entity_poly.entity_id
_entity_poly.type
_entity_poly.pdbx_seq_one_letter_code
_entity_poly.pdbx_strand_id
1 'polypeptide(L)' 'VEIEKTGGRTPRNFNLDPSGKWIIAANQSSGDLHVFSINQETGALTPAVSRLEVPAPVCVVFL' A
#
# COMPACT_ATOMS: atom_id res chain seq x y z
N VAL A 1 13.08 5.32 13.13
CA VAL A 1 11.76 4.80 12.69
C VAL A 1 11.35 5.62 11.49
N GLU A 2 11.22 5.00 10.33
CA GLU A 2 10.74 5.63 9.10
C GLU A 2 9.21 5.53 9.06
N ILE A 3 8.54 6.58 8.58
CA ILE A 3 7.08 6.64 8.48
C ILE A 3 6.73 7.13 7.08
N GLU A 4 6.05 6.28 6.31
CA GLU A 4 5.54 6.62 4.98
C GLU A 4 4.02 6.77 5.01
N LYS A 5 3.49 7.73 4.24
CA LYS A 5 2.04 7.96 4.18
C LYS A 5 1.42 7.04 3.13
N THR A 6 0.27 6.46 3.43
CA THR A 6 -0.46 5.57 2.50
C THR A 6 -1.07 6.28 1.29
N GLY A 7 -0.97 7.61 1.20
CA GLY A 7 -1.47 8.41 0.08
C GLY A 7 -2.98 8.67 0.07
N GLY A 8 -3.75 8.08 0.99
CA GLY A 8 -5.21 8.22 1.08
C GLY A 8 -5.72 8.47 2.49
N ARG A 9 -7.01 8.17 2.74
CA ARG A 9 -7.69 8.38 4.03
C ARG A 9 -8.23 7.09 4.61
N THR A 10 -8.10 6.95 5.93
CA THR A 10 -8.54 5.76 6.69
C THR A 10 -7.95 4.47 6.10
N PRO A 11 -6.61 4.29 6.16
CA PRO A 11 -5.99 3.04 5.73
C PRO A 11 -6.54 1.90 6.58
N ARG A 12 -7.26 0.98 5.94
CA ARG A 12 -7.98 -0.11 6.62
C ARG A 12 -7.15 -1.38 6.67
N ASN A 13 -6.38 -1.62 5.62
CA ASN A 13 -5.50 -2.75 5.52
C ASN A 13 -4.33 -2.43 4.57
N PHE A 14 -3.25 -3.19 4.71
CA PHE A 14 -2.20 -3.28 3.72
C PHE A 14 -1.68 -4.72 3.70
N ASN A 15 -1.03 -5.10 2.59
CA ASN A 15 -0.37 -6.40 2.51
C ASN A 15 0.87 -6.32 1.62
N LEU A 16 1.83 -7.19 1.91
CA LEU A 16 3.01 -7.39 1.07
C LEU A 16 2.67 -8.38 -0.02
N ASP A 17 3.13 -8.13 -1.24
CA ASP A 17 3.04 -9.13 -2.28
C ASP A 17 3.94 -10.35 -1.96
N PRO A 18 3.67 -11.53 -2.53
CA PRO A 18 4.45 -12.74 -2.23
C PRO A 18 5.93 -12.63 -2.57
N SER A 19 6.33 -11.74 -3.48
CA SER A 19 7.75 -11.50 -3.79
C SER A 19 8.46 -10.60 -2.77
N GLY A 20 7.72 -9.93 -1.88
CA GLY A 20 8.25 -8.98 -0.90
C GLY A 20 8.79 -7.69 -1.53
N LYS A 21 8.44 -7.40 -2.78
CA LYS A 21 8.92 -6.21 -3.51
C LYS A 21 7.94 -5.05 -3.41
N TRP A 22 6.68 -5.33 -3.08
CA TRP A 22 5.59 -4.39 -3.13
C TRP A 22 4.74 -4.42 -1.87
N ILE A 23 4.24 -3.26 -1.48
CA ILE A 23 3.16 -3.11 -0.51
C ILE A 23 1.98 -2.47 -1.20
N ILE A 24 0.79 -3.02 -0.96
CA ILE A 24 -0.47 -2.42 -1.38
C ILE A 24 -1.17 -1.92 -0.13
N ALA A 25 -1.42 -0.61 -0.05
CA ALA A 25 -2.21 0.00 1.02
C ALA A 25 -3.64 0.29 0.53
N ALA A 26 -4.64 -0.15 1.29
CA ALA A 26 -6.05 0.06 1.03
C ALA A 26 -6.62 1.19 1.90
N ASN A 27 -7.03 2.28 1.26
CA ASN A 27 -7.56 3.46 1.93
C ASN A 27 -9.08 3.54 1.80
N GLN A 28 -9.79 3.15 2.86
CA GLN A 28 -11.24 2.97 2.85
C GLN A 28 -12.00 4.25 2.50
N SER A 29 -11.67 5.38 3.15
CA SER A 29 -12.44 6.61 3.04
C SER A 29 -12.09 7.45 1.80
N SER A 30 -10.94 7.20 1.16
CA SER A 30 -10.59 7.81 -0.13
C SER A 30 -10.98 6.95 -1.32
N GLY A 31 -11.27 5.67 -1.13
CA GLY A 31 -11.68 4.79 -2.22
C GLY A 31 -10.53 4.48 -3.18
N ASP A 32 -9.32 4.33 -2.65
CA ASP A 32 -8.13 4.05 -3.45
C ASP A 32 -7.21 3.01 -2.80
N LEU A 33 -6.50 2.28 -3.67
CA LEU A 33 -5.32 1.50 -3.35
C LEU A 33 -4.09 2.27 -3.80
N HIS A 34 -3.02 2.23 -3.01
CA HIS A 34 -1.71 2.75 -3.39
C HIS A 34 -0.67 1.62 -3.33
N VAL A 35 0.19 1.53 -4.35
CA VAL A 35 1.25 0.53 -4.45
C VAL A 35 2.61 1.18 -4.23
N PHE A 36 3.39 0.66 -3.29
CA PHE A 36 4.72 1.13 -2.92
C PHE A 36 5.74 0.07 -3.27
N SER A 37 6.94 0.46 -3.71
CA SER A 37 8.07 -0.48 -3.80
C SER A 37 8.87 -0.48 -2.50
N ILE A 38 9.45 -1.63 -2.18
CA ILE A 38 10.32 -1.80 -1.01
C ILE A 38 11.77 -1.82 -1.47
N ASN A 39 12.60 -0.93 -0.93
CA ASN A 39 14.05 -1.04 -1.05
C ASN A 39 14.51 -2.32 -0.34
N GLN A 40 15.09 -3.26 -1.09
CA GLN A 40 15.41 -4.59 -0.58
C GLN A 40 16.62 -4.62 0.37
N GLU A 41 17.43 -3.57 0.40
CA GLU A 41 18.58 -3.46 1.30
C GLU A 41 18.19 -2.79 2.63
N THR A 42 17.30 -1.80 2.57
CA THR A 42 16.98 -0.96 3.75
C THR A 42 15.59 -1.18 4.32
N GLY A 43 14.67 -1.78 3.56
CA GLY A 43 13.25 -1.89 3.90
C GLY A 43 12.45 -0.59 3.72
N ALA A 44 13.10 0.50 3.29
CA ALA A 44 12.44 1.79 3.05
C ALA A 44 11.39 1.67 1.94
N LEU A 45 10.29 2.40 2.08
CA LEU A 45 9.26 2.48 1.06
C LEU A 45 9.55 3.63 0.12
N THR A 46 9.35 3.41 -1.17
CA THR A 46 9.37 4.51 -2.14
C THR A 46 7.98 5.13 -2.27
N PRO A 47 7.85 6.39 -2.71
CA PRO A 47 6.56 6.98 -3.01
C PRO A 47 5.70 6.08 -3.90
N ALA A 48 4.38 6.10 -3.68
CA ALA A 48 3.46 5.22 -4.39
C ALA A 48 3.67 5.29 -5.91
N VAL A 49 4.03 4.16 -6.51
CA VAL A 49 4.32 4.03 -7.94
C VAL A 49 3.05 3.83 -8.77
N SER A 50 1.95 3.46 -8.11
CA SER A 50 0.65 3.26 -8.75
C SER A 50 -0.49 3.54 -7.77
N ARG A 51 -1.63 3.96 -8.33
CA ARG A 51 -2.89 4.22 -7.64
C ARG A 51 -4.01 3.57 -8.43
N LEU A 52 -4.90 2.87 -7.74
CA LEU A 52 -6.10 2.28 -8.32
C LEU A 52 -7.33 2.73 -7.53
N GLU A 53 -8.37 3.19 -8.23
CA GLU A 53 -9.64 3.48 -7.58
C GLU A 53 -10.39 2.17 -7.32
N VAL A 54 -10.69 1.93 -6.05
CA VAL A 54 -11.48 0.79 -5.60
C VAL A 54 -12.39 1.35 -4.52
N PRO A 55 -13.72 1.37 -4.68
CA PRO A 55 -14.61 1.92 -3.66
C PRO A 55 -14.47 1.18 -2.32
N ALA A 56 -14.25 1.94 -1.24
CA ALA A 56 -14.15 1.46 0.14
C ALA A 56 -13.36 0.15 0.33
N PRO A 57 -12.06 0.08 -0.06
CA PRO A 57 -11.30 -1.14 0.03
C PRO A 57 -10.91 -1.39 1.49
N VAL A 58 -11.14 -2.61 1.97
CA VAL A 58 -10.98 -2.96 3.40
C VAL A 58 -9.99 -4.09 3.65
N CYS A 59 -9.68 -4.92 2.65
CA CYS A 59 -8.81 -6.08 2.81
C CYS A 59 -8.04 -6.33 1.51
N VAL A 60 -6.75 -6.61 1.62
CA VAL A 60 -5.85 -6.99 0.53
C VAL A 60 -5.27 -8.36 0.88
N VAL A 61 -5.49 -9.34 0.01
CA VAL A 61 -4.97 -10.69 0.14
C VAL A 61 -4.43 -11.17 -1.20
N PHE A 62 -3.32 -11.89 -1.15
CA PHE A 62 -2.75 -12.58 -2.29
C PHE A 62 -3.12 -14.06 -2.23
N LEU A 63 -3.39 -14.65 -3.39
CA LEU A 63 -3.69 -16.07 -3.54
C LEU A 63 -2.40 -16.90 -3.71
#